data_AF-A0A9E4K4J3-F1
#
_entry.id   AF-A0A9E4K4J3-F1
#
_cell.length_a   1.000
_cell.length_b   1.000
_cell.length_c   1.000
_cell.angle_alpha   90.00
_cell.angle_beta   90.00
_cell.angle_gamma   90.00
#
_symmetry.space_group_name_H-M   'P 1'
#
loop_
_entity.id
_entity.type
_entity.pdbx_description
1 polymer ?
#
loop_
_entity_poly.entity_id
_entity_poly.type
_entity_poly.pdbx_seq_one_letter_code
_entity_poly.pdbx_strand_id
1 'polypeptide(L)' 'MNGVDPYAYQQQVSRKPDSLTQPRQIETVVGRVEYLFEVIPPEFHHLVEPGSKSYAAARQRANDQ' A
#
# COMPACT_ATOMS: atom_id res chain seq x y z
N MET A 1 17.89 -6.19 -15.02
CA MET A 1 16.88 -5.21 -14.59
C MET A 1 16.20 -5.80 -13.38
N ASN A 2 16.56 -5.38 -12.16
CA ASN A 2 15.86 -5.81 -10.94
C ASN A 2 14.54 -5.04 -10.86
N GLY A 3 13.58 -5.43 -11.71
CA GLY A 3 12.21 -4.97 -11.59
C GLY A 3 11.74 -5.35 -10.21
N VAL A 4 11.34 -4.37 -9.40
CA VAL A 4 10.68 -4.61 -8.12
C VAL A 4 9.52 -5.54 -8.43
N ASP A 5 9.59 -6.78 -7.95
CA ASP A 5 8.48 -7.73 -8.09
C ASP A 5 7.27 -7.09 -7.40
N PRO A 6 6.26 -6.67 -8.17
CA PRO A 6 5.12 -5.92 -7.64
C PRO A 6 4.43 -6.71 -6.52
N TYR A 7 4.38 -8.03 -6.68
CA TYR A 7 3.76 -8.96 -5.74
C TYR A 7 4.57 -9.12 -4.46
N ALA A 8 5.90 -9.19 -4.57
CA ALA A 8 6.77 -9.28 -3.40
C ALA A 8 6.70 -8.02 -2.55
N TYR A 9 6.69 -6.85 -3.20
CA TYR A 9 6.53 -5.57 -2.50
C TYR A 9 5.16 -5.46 -1.83
N GLN A 10 4.10 -5.86 -2.53
CA GLN A 10 2.76 -5.82 -1.99
C GLN A 10 2.60 -6.75 -0.77
N GLN A 11 3.16 -7.97 -0.81
CA GLN A 11 3.19 -8.85 0.36
C GLN A 11 3.95 -8.25 1.53
N GLN A 12 5.05 -7.55 1.26
CA GLN A 12 5.88 -6.95 2.31
C GLN A 12 5.16 -5.79 3.00
N VAL A 13 4.43 -4.99 2.22
CA VAL A 13 3.60 -3.88 2.68
C VAL A 13 2.40 -4.41 3.49
N SER A 14 1.63 -5.35 2.94
CA SER A 14 0.45 -5.95 3.60
C SER A 14 0.74 -6.66 4.93
N ARG A 15 2.00 -6.99 5.24
CA ARG A 15 2.40 -7.61 6.52
C ARG A 15 2.56 -6.62 7.67
N LYS A 16 2.53 -5.31 7.44
CA LYS A 16 2.79 -4.29 8.49
C LYS A 16 1.77 -3.13 8.60
N PRO A 17 0.46 -3.33 8.40
CA PRO A 17 -0.50 -2.24 8.55
C PRO A 17 -0.60 -1.72 10.00
N ASP A 18 -0.53 -2.60 11.00
CA ASP A 18 -0.74 -2.23 12.41
C ASP A 18 0.43 -1.46 13.05
N SER A 19 1.62 -1.47 12.44
CA SER A 19 2.78 -0.72 12.94
C SER A 19 2.87 0.71 12.42
N LEU A 20 1.99 1.12 11.51
CA LEU A 20 2.02 2.44 10.88
C LEU A 20 1.20 3.43 11.73
N THR A 21 1.84 4.05 12.71
CA THR A 21 1.21 5.06 13.59
C THR A 21 1.60 6.48 13.23
N GLN A 22 2.61 6.67 12.37
CA GLN A 22 3.07 8.00 11.97
C GLN A 22 2.51 8.40 10.59
N PRO A 23 1.92 9.60 10.45
CA PRO A 23 1.32 10.06 9.19
C PRO A 23 2.25 9.96 7.98
N ARG A 24 3.53 10.37 8.13
CA ARG A 24 4.53 10.31 7.05
C ARG A 24 4.82 8.89 6.56
N GLN A 25 4.75 7.90 7.46
CA GLN A 25 4.97 6.49 7.09
C GLN A 25 3.76 5.95 6.33
N ILE A 26 2.55 6.33 6.74
CA ILE A 26 1.31 5.97 6.06
C ILE A 26 1.29 6.55 4.65
N GLU A 27 1.59 7.85 4.49
CA GLU A 27 1.64 8.51 3.17
C GLU A 27 2.66 7.86 2.23
N THR A 28 3.83 7.50 2.75
CA THR A 28 4.85 6.78 1.98
C THR A 28 4.30 5.45 1.47
N VAL A 29 3.67 4.66 2.34
CA VAL A 29 3.11 3.36 1.96
C VAL A 29 1.95 3.49 0.98
N VAL A 30 1.04 4.45 1.20
CA VAL A 30 -0.07 4.76 0.29
C VAL A 30 0.46 5.11 -1.11
N GLY A 31 1.41 6.04 -1.21
CA GLY A 31 1.99 6.43 -2.51
C GLY A 31 2.70 5.28 -3.23
N ARG A 32 3.33 4.37 -2.48
CA ARG A 32 3.93 3.16 -3.07
C ARG A 32 2.88 2.15 -3.55
N VAL A 33 1.76 2.01 -2.85
CA VAL A 33 0.64 1.15 -3.29
C VAL A 33 -0.05 1.76 -4.52
N GLU A 34 -0.23 3.08 -4.56
CA GLU A 34 -0.77 3.81 -5.71
C GLU A 34 0.13 3.65 -6.94
N TYR A 35 1.44 3.82 -6.79
CA TYR A 35 2.40 3.55 -7.85
C TYR A 35 2.27 2.12 -8.39
N LEU A 36 2.05 1.16 -7.49
CA LEU A 36 1.82 -0.24 -7.85
C LEU A 36 0.59 -0.45 -8.73
N PHE A 37 -0.49 0.31 -8.53
CA PHE A 37 -1.64 0.30 -9.42
C PHE A 37 -1.35 0.91 -10.79
N GLU A 38 -0.44 1.89 -10.87
CA GLU A 38 -0.02 2.48 -12.14
C GLU A 38 0.83 1.53 -13.00
N VAL A 39 1.65 0.67 -12.37
CA VAL A 39 2.53 -0.26 -13.08
C VAL A 39 1.99 -1.69 -13.24
N ILE A 40 1.06 -2.13 -12.38
CA ILE A 40 0.48 -3.48 -12.48
C ILE A 40 -0.60 -3.50 -13.59
N PRO A 41 -0.62 -4.55 -14.45
CA PRO A 41 -1.68 -4.73 -15.43
C PRO A 41 -3.08 -4.81 -14.79
N PRO A 42 -4.13 -4.22 -15.40
CA PRO A 42 -5.47 -4.11 -14.80
C PRO A 42 -6.06 -5.43 -14.29
N GLU A 43 -5.79 -6.53 -14.98
CA GLU A 43 -6.22 -7.88 -14.61
C GLU A 43 -5.73 -8.33 -13.24
N PHE A 44 -4.67 -7.72 -12.70
CA PHE A 44 -4.07 -8.04 -11.41
C PHE A 44 -4.40 -7.00 -10.32
N HIS A 45 -5.17 -5.95 -10.62
CA HIS A 45 -5.58 -4.93 -9.64
C HIS A 45 -6.33 -5.50 -8.43
N HIS A 46 -7.07 -6.60 -8.64
CA HIS A 46 -7.78 -7.34 -7.59
C HIS A 46 -6.86 -7.85 -6.47
N LEU A 47 -5.57 -8.07 -6.77
CA LEU A 47 -4.59 -8.49 -5.76
C LEU A 47 -4.25 -7.33 -4.84
N VAL A 48 -4.20 -6.09 -5.35
CA VAL A 48 -3.74 -4.88 -4.66
C VAL A 48 -4.87 -4.15 -3.91
N GLU A 49 -6.11 -4.25 -4.40
CA GLU A 49 -7.32 -3.63 -3.81
C GLU A 49 -7.51 -3.83 -2.30
N PRO A 50 -7.30 -5.06 -1.74
CA PRO A 50 -7.49 -5.27 -0.31
C PRO A 50 -6.52 -4.44 0.53
N GLY A 51 -5.27 -4.29 0.06
CA GLY A 51 -4.24 -3.54 0.76
C GLY A 51 -4.51 -2.04 0.75
N SER A 52 -4.90 -1.46 -0.40
CA SER A 52 -5.17 -0.02 -0.51
C SER A 52 -6.29 0.45 0.43
N LYS A 53 -7.37 -0.33 0.54
CA LYS A 53 -8.48 -0.05 1.47
C LYS A 53 -8.01 -0.02 2.92
N SER A 54 -7.12 -0.93 3.32
CA SER A 54 -6.53 -0.95 4.66
C SER A 54 -5.67 0.29 4.95
N TYR A 55 -4.86 0.77 4.00
CA TYR A 55 -4.04 1.97 4.21
C TYR A 55 -4.87 3.26 4.20
N ALA A 56 -5.91 3.34 3.38
CA ALA A 56 -6.84 4.47 3.40
C ALA A 56 -7.52 4.61 4.78
N ALA A 57 -7.96 3.49 5.36
CA ALA A 57 -8.53 3.47 6.70
C ALA A 57 -7.50 3.86 7.78
N ALA A 58 -6.25 3.40 7.67
CA ALA A 58 -5.18 3.78 8.59
C ALA A 58 -4.87 5.29 8.53
N ARG A 59 -4.85 5.87 7.32
CA ARG A 59 -4.67 7.32 7.12
C ARG A 59 -5.78 8.13 7.78
N GLN A 60 -7.04 7.70 7.63
CA GLN A 60 -8.17 8.40 8.22
C GLN A 60 -8.10 8.39 9.75
N ARG A 61 -7.78 7.24 10.36
CA ARG A 61 -7.56 7.14 11.82
C ARG A 61 -6.41 8.01 12.32
N ALA A 62 -5.33 8.14 11.55
CA ALA A 62 -4.18 8.97 11.92
C ALA A 62 -4.45 10.48 11.80
N ASN A 63 -5.43 10.88 10.99
CA ASN A 63 -5.85 12.29 10.84
C ASN A 63 -6.93 12.70 11.85
N ASP A 64 -7.66 11.74 12.42
CA ASP A 64 -8.71 11.96 13.42
C ASP A 64 -8.17 12.04 14.87
N GLN A 65 -6.85 11.87 15.07
CA GLN A 65 -6.12 12.04 16.35
C GLN A 65 -5.43 13.40 16.44
#